data_AF-A0A8T5XY27-F1
#
_entry.id   AF-A0A8T5XY27-F1
#
_cell.length_a   1.000
_cell.length_b   1.000
_cell.length_c   1.000
_cell.angle_alpha   90.00
_cell.angle_beta   90.00
_cell.angle_gamma   90.00
#
_symmetry.space_group_name_H-M   'P 1'
#
loop_
_entity.id
_entity.type
_entity.pdbx_description
1 polymer ?
#
loop_
_entity_poly.entity_id
_entity_poly.type
_entity_poly.pdbx_seq_one_letter_code
_entity_poly.pdbx_strand_id
1 'polypeptide(L)'
;MDNSFRQEIEAFKAWKQRRWVKISETEYKRAKELIPPEEFASKFKINDDGDEFYRLEEDGSGAVDDAEVALWVSLKQNQRLKNIEHSLAIIKNIIIALLVIYIIMSFIGCVAFFTV
;
A
#
# COMPACT_ATOMS: atom_id res chain seq x y z
N MET A 1 -10.09 13.23 -13.23
CA MET A 1 -9.95 12.11 -12.27
C MET A 1 -9.54 10.91 -13.09
N ASP A 2 -8.31 10.42 -12.91
CA ASP A 2 -7.79 9.27 -13.64
C ASP A 2 -8.67 8.02 -13.43
N ASN A 3 -8.86 7.24 -14.49
CA ASN A 3 -9.60 5.97 -14.44
C ASN A 3 -9.01 4.99 -13.40
N SER A 4 -7.71 5.10 -13.09
CA SER A 4 -7.03 4.29 -12.08
C SER A 4 -7.54 4.54 -10.66
N PHE A 5 -7.87 5.79 -10.31
CA PHE A 5 -8.26 6.12 -8.93
C PHE A 5 -9.68 5.63 -8.60
N ARG A 6 -10.60 5.67 -9.57
CA ARG A 6 -11.93 5.08 -9.40
C ARG A 6 -11.85 3.56 -9.22
N GLN A 7 -11.02 2.87 -10.01
CA GLN A 7 -10.78 1.43 -9.85
C GLN A 7 -10.18 1.08 -8.48
N GLU A 8 -9.27 1.89 -7.96
CA GLU A 8 -8.73 1.70 -6.61
C GLU A 8 -9.81 1.82 -5.52
N ILE A 9 -10.74 2.77 -5.66
CA ILE A 9 -11.86 2.95 -4.72
C ILE A 9 -12.83 1.76 -4.79
N GLU A 10 -13.18 1.30 -6.00
CA GLU A 10 -14.05 0.13 -6.17
C GLU A 10 -13.40 -1.15 -5.64
N ALA A 11 -12.10 -1.34 -5.89
CA ALA A 11 -11.34 -2.46 -5.33
C ALA A 11 -11.27 -2.40 -3.80
N PHE A 12 -11.10 -1.21 -3.21
CA PHE A 12 -11.14 -1.02 -1.77
C PHE A 12 -12.52 -1.35 -1.18
N LYS A 13 -13.60 -0.88 -1.82
CA LYS A 13 -14.98 -1.23 -1.43
C LYS A 13 -15.20 -2.74 -1.46
N ALA A 14 -14.82 -3.40 -2.56
CA ALA A 14 -14.96 -4.85 -2.71
C ALA A 14 -14.09 -5.65 -1.73
N TRP A 15 -12.84 -5.21 -1.48
CA TRP A 15 -11.97 -5.82 -0.47
C TRP A 15 -12.55 -5.68 0.94
N LYS A 16 -13.15 -4.54 1.26
CA LYS A 16 -13.71 -4.31 2.59
C LYS A 16 -15.01 -5.08 2.84
N GLN A 17 -15.80 -5.30 1.79
CA GLN A 17 -16.99 -6.16 1.83
C GLN A 17 -16.64 -7.64 2.05
N ARG A 18 -15.38 -8.01 1.84
CA ARG A 18 -14.85 -9.33 2.19
C ARG A 18 -14.37 -9.30 3.63
N ARG A 19 -15.08 -9.99 4.51
CA ARG A 19 -14.70 -10.11 5.92
C ARG A 19 -14.36 -11.56 6.25
N TRP A 20 -13.26 -11.73 6.97
CA TRP A 20 -12.97 -12.99 7.62
C TRP A 20 -13.81 -13.12 8.88
N VAL A 21 -14.73 -14.08 8.88
CA VAL A 21 -15.61 -14.38 10.01
C VAL A 21 -15.10 -15.63 10.70
N LYS A 22 -15.03 -15.58 12.03
CA LYS A 22 -14.59 -16.72 12.85
C LYS A 22 -15.66 -17.81 12.78
N ILE A 23 -15.24 -19.03 12.46
CA ILE A 23 -16.09 -20.22 12.38
C ILE A 23 -15.62 -21.27 13.39
N SER A 24 -16.45 -22.27 13.65
CA SER A 24 -16.07 -23.40 14.52
C SER A 24 -15.11 -24.36 13.82
N GLU A 25 -14.29 -25.07 14.60
CA GLU A 25 -13.42 -26.14 14.07
C GLU A 25 -14.21 -27.22 13.34
N THR A 26 -15.39 -27.58 13.87
CA THR A 26 -16.29 -28.58 13.25
C THR A 26 -16.75 -28.13 11.87
N GLU A 27 -17.10 -26.86 11.72
CA GLU A 27 -17.51 -26.27 10.44
C GLU A 27 -16.36 -26.22 9.44
N TYR A 28 -15.16 -25.87 9.91
CA TYR A 28 -13.95 -25.87 9.08
C TYR A 28 -13.61 -27.28 8.56
N LYS A 29 -13.62 -28.30 9.43
CA LYS A 29 -13.36 -29.70 9.04
C LYS A 29 -14.40 -30.20 8.04
N ARG A 30 -15.68 -29.90 8.28
CA ARG A 30 -16.77 -30.26 7.37
C ARG A 30 -16.61 -29.59 6.00
N ALA A 31 -16.25 -28.30 5.98
CA ALA A 31 -15.99 -27.59 4.73
C ALA A 31 -14.80 -28.17 3.96
N LYS A 32 -13.74 -28.61 4.67
CA LYS A 32 -12.55 -29.23 4.08
C LYS A 32 -12.85 -30.56 3.37
N GLU A 33 -13.85 -31.30 3.84
CA GLU A 33 -14.28 -32.57 3.25
C GLU A 33 -15.24 -32.37 2.06
N LEU A 34 -16.03 -31.30 2.07
CA LEU A 34 -17.10 -31.07 1.09
C LEU A 34 -16.69 -30.17 -0.08
N ILE A 35 -15.74 -29.26 0.13
CA ILE A 35 -15.35 -28.24 -0.85
C ILE A 35 -14.07 -28.68 -1.56
N PRO A 36 -13.96 -28.50 -2.89
CA PRO A 36 -12.72 -28.76 -3.62
C PRO A 36 -11.54 -28.00 -3.00
N PRO A 37 -10.34 -28.58 -2.95
CA PRO A 37 -9.18 -28.00 -2.26
C PRO A 37 -8.79 -26.61 -2.80
N GLU A 38 -8.98 -26.37 -4.10
CA GLU A 38 -8.73 -25.06 -4.73
C GLU A 38 -9.67 -23.97 -4.20
N GLU A 39 -10.96 -24.29 -4.08
CA GLU A 39 -11.95 -23.36 -3.53
C GLU A 39 -11.77 -23.16 -2.03
N PHE A 40 -11.44 -24.24 -1.31
CA PHE A 40 -11.23 -24.22 0.13
C PHE A 40 -10.10 -23.25 0.52
N ALA A 41 -8.95 -23.33 -0.16
CA ALA A 41 -7.80 -22.46 0.13
C ALA A 41 -8.09 -20.97 -0.09
N SER A 42 -9.04 -20.64 -0.98
CA SER A 42 -9.41 -19.25 -1.26
C SER A 42 -10.42 -18.66 -0.26
N LYS A 43 -11.23 -19.49 0.40
CA LYS A 43 -12.34 -19.07 1.26
C LYS A 43 -12.16 -19.39 2.73
N PHE A 44 -11.16 -20.18 3.11
CA PHE A 44 -10.95 -20.61 4.48
C PHE A 44 -9.48 -20.42 4.89
N LYS A 45 -9.25 -19.98 6.13
CA LYS A 45 -7.91 -19.88 6.71
C LYS A 45 -7.92 -20.20 8.19
N ILE A 46 -6.74 -20.53 8.71
CA ILE A 46 -6.48 -20.68 10.15
C ILE A 46 -5.53 -19.53 10.53
N ASN A 47 -5.58 -19.04 11.78
CA ASN A 47 -4.56 -18.10 12.26
C ASN A 47 -3.18 -18.79 12.39
N ASP A 48 -2.15 -18.01 12.69
CA ASP A 48 -0.78 -18.52 12.84
C ASP A 48 -0.63 -19.45 14.06
N ASP A 49 -1.49 -19.31 15.08
CA ASP A 49 -1.49 -20.10 16.32
C ASP A 49 -2.21 -21.45 16.19
N GLY A 50 -2.95 -21.69 15.10
CA GLY A 50 -3.62 -22.95 14.80
C GLY A 50 -4.96 -23.18 15.55
N ASP A 51 -5.42 -22.23 16.34
CA ASP A 51 -6.57 -22.36 17.25
C ASP A 51 -7.84 -21.65 16.75
N GLU A 52 -7.71 -20.73 15.78
CA GLU A 52 -8.83 -19.99 15.23
C GLU A 52 -9.05 -20.27 13.74
N PHE A 53 -10.30 -20.58 13.39
CA PHE A 53 -10.72 -20.90 12.04
C PHE A 53 -11.56 -19.74 11.48
N TYR A 54 -11.32 -19.38 10.23
CA TYR A 54 -12.00 -18.28 9.56
C TYR A 54 -12.55 -18.69 8.20
N ARG A 55 -13.74 -18.21 7.88
CA ARG A 55 -14.32 -18.22 6.53
C ARG A 55 -14.36 -16.81 5.97
N LEU A 56 -14.08 -16.67 4.68
CA LEU A 56 -14.30 -15.44 3.95
C LEU A 56 -15.79 -15.34 3.62
N GLU A 57 -16.47 -14.38 4.25
CA GLU A 57 -17.83 -14.00 3.88
C GLU A 57 -17.76 -12.75 2.99
N GLU A 58 -18.42 -12.82 1.84
CA GLU A 58 -18.79 -11.64 1.07
C GLU A 58 -20.10 -11.14 1.65
N ASP A 59 -19.99 -10.20 2.59
CA ASP A 59 -21.16 -9.63 3.25
C ASP A 59 -21.85 -8.69 2.26
N GLY A 60 -22.84 -9.22 1.53
CA GLY A 60 -23.68 -8.43 0.62
C GLY A 60 -24.52 -7.37 1.32
N SER A 61 -24.51 -7.32 2.67
CA SER A 61 -25.30 -6.39 3.48
C SER A 61 -24.50 -5.20 4.04
N GLY A 62 -23.16 -5.24 3.97
CA GLY A 62 -22.29 -4.20 4.48
C GLY A 62 -22.11 -3.07 3.47
N ALA A 63 -23.02 -2.09 3.47
CA ALA A 63 -22.72 -0.81 2.83
C ALA A 63 -21.42 -0.27 3.45
N VAL A 64 -20.34 -0.27 2.67
CA VAL A 64 -19.08 0.35 3.10
C VAL A 64 -19.40 1.82 3.36
N ASP A 65 -19.27 2.24 4.62
CA ASP A 65 -19.61 3.60 5.03
C ASP A 65 -18.78 4.59 4.21
N ASP A 66 -19.45 5.57 3.60
CA ASP A 66 -18.80 6.62 2.81
C ASP A 66 -17.78 7.40 3.65
N ALA A 67 -17.98 7.51 4.97
CA ALA A 67 -17.02 8.10 5.89
C ALA A 67 -15.69 7.33 5.91
N GLU A 68 -15.74 6.00 5.85
CA GLU A 68 -14.54 5.17 5.86
C GLU A 68 -13.81 5.19 4.51
N VAL A 69 -14.55 5.32 3.40
CA VAL A 69 -13.96 5.55 2.08
C VAL A 69 -13.26 6.90 2.04
N ALA A 70 -13.92 7.95 2.56
CA ALA A 70 -13.34 9.29 2.63
C ALA A 70 -12.06 9.30 3.47
N LEU A 71 -12.05 8.63 4.62
CA LEU A 71 -10.87 8.50 5.47
C LEU A 71 -9.72 7.82 4.73
N TRP A 72 -9.99 6.70 4.04
CA TRP A 72 -8.98 5.99 3.26
C TRP A 72 -8.41 6.83 2.12
N VAL A 73 -9.27 7.57 1.40
CA VAL A 73 -8.86 8.51 0.35
C VAL A 73 -7.93 9.59 0.92
N SER A 74 -8.30 10.21 2.04
CA SER A 74 -7.49 11.24 2.70
C SER A 74 -6.13 10.68 3.18
N LEU A 75 -6.09 9.46 3.71
CA LEU A 75 -4.84 8.80 4.09
C LEU A 75 -3.93 8.56 2.88
N LYS A 76 -4.48 8.02 1.78
CA LYS A 76 -3.74 7.82 0.52
C LYS A 76 -3.19 9.14 -0.04
N GLN A 77 -3.97 10.22 -0.01
CA GLN A 77 -3.51 11.53 -0.47
C GLN A 77 -2.38 12.08 0.40
N ASN A 78 -2.49 11.97 1.72
CA ASN A 78 -1.42 12.37 2.64
C ASN A 78 -0.14 11.56 2.43
N GLN A 79 -0.25 10.28 2.10
CA GLN A 79 0.93 9.47 1.77
C GLN A 79 1.58 9.92 0.46
N ARG A 80 0.79 10.26 -0.56
CA ARG A 80 1.31 10.84 -1.82
C ARG A 80 2.03 12.17 -1.56
N LEU A 81 1.48 13.05 -0.72
CA LEU A 81 2.11 14.31 -0.34
C LEU A 81 3.46 14.08 0.35
N LYS A 82 3.53 13.18 1.35
CA LYS A 82 4.78 12.82 2.03
C LYS A 82 5.85 12.29 1.06
N ASN A 83 5.45 11.49 0.07
CA ASN A 83 6.37 10.97 -0.93
C ASN A 83 6.90 12.10 -1.85
N ILE A 84 6.05 13.07 -2.21
CA ILE A 84 6.46 14.26 -2.98
C ILE A 84 7.42 15.12 -2.15
N GLU A 85 7.12 15.38 -0.87
CA GLU A 85 7.99 16.11 0.05
C GLU A 85 9.37 15.44 0.19
N HIS A 86 9.40 14.12 0.38
CA HIS A 86 10.63 13.35 0.44
C HIS A 86 11.44 13.46 -0.86
N SER A 87 10.76 13.34 -2.01
CA SER A 87 11.40 13.45 -3.33
C SER A 87 11.96 14.86 -3.57
N LEU A 88 11.23 15.90 -3.16
CA LEU A 88 11.70 17.30 -3.23
C LEU A 88 12.92 17.54 -2.35
N ALA A 89 12.95 16.96 -1.14
CA ALA A 89 14.12 17.05 -0.27
C ALA A 89 15.36 16.39 -0.91
N ILE A 90 15.19 15.24 -1.55
CA ILE A 90 16.26 14.57 -2.31
C ILE A 90 16.75 15.48 -3.45
N ILE A 91 15.84 16.03 -4.27
CA ILE A 91 16.20 16.91 -5.39
C ILE A 91 16.97 18.14 -4.90
N LYS A 92 16.50 18.79 -3.83
CA LYS A 92 17.20 19.94 -3.23
C LYS A 92 18.63 19.59 -2.84
N ASN A 93 18.84 18.44 -2.20
CA ASN A 93 20.17 18.00 -1.79
C ASN A 93 21.08 17.70 -2.99
N ILE A 94 20.54 17.10 -4.05
CA ILE A 94 21.28 16.86 -5.30
C ILE A 94 21.72 18.18 -5.93
N ILE A 95 20.83 19.17 -6.02
CA ILE A 95 21.15 20.50 -6.58
C ILE A 95 22.27 21.17 -5.79
N ILE A 96 22.20 21.14 -4.45
CA ILE A 96 23.24 21.71 -3.58
C ILE A 96 24.59 21.02 -3.81
N ALA A 97 24.61 19.69 -3.90
CA ALA A 97 25.84 18.93 -4.13
C ALA A 97 26.49 19.29 -5.48
N LEU A 98 25.69 19.38 -6.55
CA LEU A 98 26.18 19.77 -7.88
C LEU A 98 26.76 21.19 -7.89
N LEU A 99 26.11 22.13 -7.19
CA LEU A 99 26.62 23.50 -7.06
C LEU A 99 27.97 23.55 -6.34
N VAL A 100 28.13 22.78 -5.27
CA VAL A 100 29.40 22.68 -4.53
C VAL A 100 30.51 22.12 -5.42
N ILE A 101 30.24 21.04 -6.17
CA ILE A 101 31.22 20.46 -7.11
C ILE A 101 31.63 21.48 -8.16
N TYR A 102 30.68 22.21 -8.72
CA TYR A 102 30.95 23.26 -9.71
C TYR A 102 31.89 24.33 -9.15
N ILE A 103 31.61 24.86 -7.95
CA ILE A 103 32.44 25.88 -7.29
C ILE A 103 33.88 25.37 -7.08
N ILE A 104 34.04 24.12 -6.64
CA ILE A 104 35.36 23.51 -6.43
C ILE A 104 36.11 23.39 -7.75
N MET A 105 35.47 22.87 -8.81
CA MET A 105 36.09 22.74 -10.14
C MET A 105 36.49 24.11 -10.72
N SER A 106 35.64 25.13 -10.56
CA SER A 106 35.96 26.50 -10.95
C SER A 106 37.16 27.08 -10.17
N PHE A 107 37.25 26.82 -8.87
CA PHE A 107 38.37 27.28 -8.05
C PHE A 107 39.69 26.63 -8.48
N ILE A 108 39.70 25.31 -8.69
CA ILE A 108 40.88 24.58 -9.16
C ILE A 108 41.35 25.12 -10.53
N GLY A 109 40.41 25.34 -11.46
CA GLY A 109 40.71 25.93 -12.77
C GLY A 109 41.31 27.33 -12.67
N CYS A 110 40.82 28.15 -11.74
CA CYS A 110 41.36 29.48 -11.47
C CYS A 110 42.80 29.43 -10.95
N VAL A 111 43.09 28.58 -9.95
CA VAL A 111 44.45 28.45 -9.39
C VAL A 111 45.44 27.95 -10.45
N ALA A 112 45.04 26.97 -11.26
CA ALA A 112 45.89 26.44 -12.33
C ALA A 112 46.27 27.51 -13.37
N PHE A 113 45.38 28.46 -13.65
CA PHE A 113 45.66 29.56 -14.58
C PHE A 113 46.74 30.52 -14.06
N PHE A 114 46.77 30.80 -12.75
CA PHE A 114 47.78 31.70 -12.15
C PHE A 114 49.15 31.06 -11.97
N THR A 115 49.24 29.73 -11.99
CA THR A 115 50.52 29.01 -11.86
C THR A 115 51.31 28.92 -13.16
N VAL A 116 50.69 29.23 -14.31
CA VAL A 116 51.31 29.30 -15.63
C VAL A 116 51.66 30.75 -15.95
#